data_AF-A0A7Y8WVN5-F1
#
_entry.id   AF-A0A7Y8WVN5-F1
#
_cell.length_a   1.000
_cell.length_b   1.000
_cell.length_c   1.000
_cell.angle_alpha   90.00
_cell.angle_beta   90.00
_cell.angle_gamma   90.00
#
_symmetry.space_group_name_H-M   'P 1'
#
loop_
_entity.id
_entity.type
_entity.pdbx_description
1 polymer ?
#
loop_
_entity_poly.entity_id
_entity_poly.type
_entity_poly.pdbx_seq_one_letter_code
_entity_poly.pdbx_strand_id
1 'polypeptide(L)'
;MSREDENSENEERTVEQLIAEAEALRKRPSAPAEDLPTPEERKRVRKAYGLTQDGLAKLLKVHRITVSAWERGQYDPTGKSRDDYLVLFAHMKKEIGEEGAEA
;
A
#
# COMPACT_ATOMS: atom_id res chain seq x y z
N MET A 1 -25.17 29.68 -0.51
CA MET A 1 -25.65 28.33 -0.19
C MET A 1 -24.76 27.35 -0.94
N SER A 2 -23.46 27.32 -0.64
CA SER A 2 -22.86 26.70 0.56
C SER A 2 -22.96 25.19 0.49
N ARG A 3 -21.89 24.59 -0.05
CA ARG A 3 -21.10 23.55 0.61
C ARG A 3 -19.67 23.72 0.11
N GLU A 4 -19.00 24.70 0.71
CA GLU A 4 -17.60 24.52 1.10
C GLU A 4 -17.58 23.40 2.16
N ASP A 5 -16.38 22.92 2.51
CA ASP A 5 -16.11 21.90 3.53
C ASP A 5 -16.30 20.45 3.00
N GLU A 6 -15.36 19.51 2.98
CA GLU A 6 -14.03 19.32 3.59
C GLU A 6 -13.42 18.09 2.88
N ASN A 7 -12.43 18.24 2.00
CA ASN A 7 -11.54 17.10 1.70
C ASN A 7 -10.11 17.60 1.40
N SER A 8 -9.75 18.73 2.01
CA SER A 8 -8.52 19.49 1.76
C SER A 8 -7.37 19.12 2.69
N GLU A 9 -7.41 17.95 3.33
CA GLU A 9 -6.44 17.55 4.37
C GLU A 9 -5.85 16.15 4.21
N ASN A 10 -5.92 15.53 3.01
CA ASN A 10 -4.99 14.43 2.74
C ASN A 10 -3.67 15.03 2.23
N GLU A 11 -2.87 15.57 3.17
CA GLU A 11 -1.53 16.10 2.94
C GLU A 11 -0.77 15.22 1.93
N GLU A 12 -0.36 15.84 0.83
CA GLU A 12 0.26 15.18 -0.32
C GLU A 12 1.57 14.49 0.08
N ARG A 13 1.50 13.23 0.53
CA ARG A 13 2.71 12.38 0.67
C ARG A 13 3.35 12.29 -0.71
N THR A 14 4.48 12.97 -0.87
CA THR A 14 5.19 13.00 -2.14
C THR A 14 5.69 11.60 -2.50
N VAL A 15 5.82 11.32 -3.79
CA VAL A 15 6.36 10.04 -4.28
C VAL A 15 7.73 9.75 -3.66
N GLU A 16 8.53 10.78 -3.41
CA GLU A 16 9.83 10.68 -2.72
C GLU A 16 9.70 10.27 -1.25
N GLN A 17 8.75 10.83 -0.49
CA GLN A 17 8.49 10.40 0.89
C GLN A 17 8.05 8.94 0.95
N LEU A 18 7.17 8.52 0.04
CA LEU A 18 6.72 7.13 -0.03
C LEU A 18 7.89 6.19 -0.38
N ILE A 19 8.80 6.60 -1.27
CA ILE A 19 10.01 5.84 -1.60
C ILE A 19 10.93 5.73 -0.37
N ALA A 20 11.16 6.83 0.33
CA ALA A 20 12.00 6.85 1.53
C ALA A 20 11.40 5.98 2.66
N GLU A 21 10.08 6.02 2.83
CA GLU A 21 9.33 5.20 3.78
C GLU A 21 9.42 3.70 3.42
N ALA A 22 9.27 3.35 2.14
CA ALA A 22 9.48 1.99 1.66
C ALA A 22 10.94 1.52 1.86
N GLU A 23 11.93 2.41 1.71
CA GLU A 23 13.33 2.11 1.98
C GLU A 23 13.66 1.99 3.48
N ALA A 24 12.96 2.73 4.34
CA ALA A 24 13.07 2.56 5.79
C ALA A 24 12.50 1.20 6.24
N LEU A 25 11.39 0.77 5.64
CA LEU A 25 10.77 -0.53 5.87
C LEU A 25 11.66 -1.70 5.41
N ARG A 26 12.46 -1.53 4.33
CA ARG A 26 13.44 -2.53 3.85
C ARG A 26 14.53 -2.91 4.86
N LYS A 27 14.80 -2.09 5.88
CA LYS A 27 15.85 -2.36 6.88
C LYS A 27 15.40 -3.28 8.01
N ARG A 28 14.12 -3.69 8.05
CA ARG A 28 13.58 -4.57 9.10
C ARG A 28 13.62 -6.04 8.65
N PRO A 29 13.99 -6.98 9.54
CA PRO A 29 13.99 -8.41 9.22
C PRO A 29 12.57 -8.89 8.89
N SER A 30 12.47 -9.76 7.89
CA SER A 30 11.22 -10.34 7.38
C SER A 30 10.47 -11.13 8.47
N ALA A 31 9.19 -10.84 8.67
CA ALA A 31 8.34 -11.56 9.61
C ALA A 31 7.96 -12.95 9.04
N PRO A 32 7.76 -13.97 9.88
CA PRO A 32 7.33 -15.29 9.42
C PRO A 32 5.96 -15.20 8.72
N ALA A 33 5.75 -16.08 7.74
CA ALA A 33 4.64 -16.10 6.80
C ALA A 33 3.25 -15.78 7.41
N GLU A 34 2.89 -14.50 7.46
CA GLU A 34 1.49 -14.12 7.44
C GLU A 34 0.94 -14.46 6.04
N ASP A 35 -0.26 -15.02 6.01
CA ASP A 35 -0.95 -15.33 4.76
C ASP A 35 -1.11 -14.06 3.95
N LEU A 36 -0.83 -14.14 2.64
CA LEU A 36 -1.04 -13.00 1.77
C LEU A 36 -2.53 -12.61 1.80
N PRO A 37 -2.86 -11.32 1.99
CA PRO A 37 -4.25 -10.86 1.97
C PRO A 37 -4.91 -11.22 0.64
N THR A 38 -6.25 -11.37 0.63
CA THR A 38 -6.98 -11.69 -0.59
C THR A 38 -6.79 -10.60 -1.66
N PRO A 39 -6.83 -10.94 -2.97
CA PRO A 39 -6.65 -9.95 -4.05
C PRO A 39 -7.61 -8.75 -3.96
N GLU A 40 -8.82 -8.97 -3.46
CA GLU A 40 -9.80 -7.90 -3.23
C GLU A 40 -9.38 -6.96 -2.11
N GLU A 41 -8.87 -7.51 -1.00
CA GLU A 41 -8.39 -6.72 0.13
C GLU A 41 -7.14 -5.91 -0.24
N ARG A 42 -6.23 -6.49 -1.04
CA ARG A 42 -5.09 -5.79 -1.65
C ARG A 42 -5.52 -4.51 -2.37
N LYS A 43 -6.51 -4.64 -3.26
CA LYS A 43 -7.05 -3.55 -4.07
C LYS A 43 -7.79 -2.52 -3.21
N ARG A 44 -8.56 -2.96 -2.21
CA ARG A 44 -9.30 -2.08 -1.28
C ARG A 44 -8.34 -1.20 -0.51
N VAL A 45 -7.34 -1.79 0.16
CA VAL A 45 -6.36 -1.08 0.99
C VAL A 45 -5.56 -0.10 0.14
N ARG A 46 -5.04 -0.52 -1.03
CA ARG A 46 -4.31 0.39 -1.92
C ARG A 46 -5.15 1.61 -2.29
N LYS A 47 -6.42 1.40 -2.66
CA LYS A 47 -7.33 2.49 -3.05
C LYS A 47 -7.66 3.40 -1.88
N ALA A 48 -7.93 2.84 -0.70
CA ALA A 48 -8.22 3.62 0.51
C ALA A 48 -7.03 4.51 0.88
N TYR A 49 -5.80 4.00 0.72
CA TYR A 49 -4.57 4.74 0.92
C TYR A 49 -4.24 5.74 -0.21
N GLY A 50 -5.10 5.89 -1.23
CA GLY A 50 -4.87 6.84 -2.34
C GLY A 50 -3.78 6.44 -3.35
N LEU A 51 -3.20 5.24 -3.26
CA LEU A 51 -2.15 4.79 -4.16
C LEU A 51 -2.70 4.29 -5.51
N THR A 52 -2.06 4.69 -6.60
CA THR A 52 -2.28 4.06 -7.91
C THR A 52 -1.48 2.76 -8.03
N GLN A 53 -1.84 1.89 -8.97
CA GLN A 53 -1.05 0.68 -9.26
C GLN A 53 0.38 1.03 -9.72
N ASP A 54 0.54 2.16 -10.42
CA ASP A 54 1.85 2.66 -10.86
C ASP A 54 2.69 3.16 -9.68
N GLY A 55 2.08 3.92 -8.77
CA GLY A 55 2.72 4.35 -7.53
C GLY A 55 3.20 3.17 -6.69
N LEU A 56 2.32 2.18 -6.47
CA LEU A 56 2.68 0.95 -5.75
C LEU A 56 3.81 0.18 -6.45
N ALA A 57 3.78 0.11 -7.78
CA ALA A 57 4.82 -0.56 -8.56
C ALA A 57 6.19 0.13 -8.42
N LYS A 58 6.22 1.47 -8.45
CA LYS A 58 7.43 2.27 -8.22
C LYS A 58 8.03 2.01 -6.83
N LEU A 59 7.18 1.98 -5.79
CA LEU A 59 7.62 1.69 -4.41
C LEU A 59 8.27 0.32 -4.27
N LEU A 60 7.67 -0.68 -4.91
CA LEU A 60 8.14 -2.06 -4.87
C LEU A 60 9.22 -2.36 -5.91
N LYS A 61 9.58 -1.37 -6.75
CA LYS A 61 10.52 -1.51 -7.88
C LYS A 61 10.13 -2.67 -8.81
N VAL A 62 8.83 -2.86 -9.04
CA VAL A 62 8.26 -3.84 -9.97
C VAL A 62 7.53 -3.15 -11.12
N HIS A 63 7.08 -3.91 -12.12
CA HIS A 63 6.27 -3.35 -13.21
C HIS A 63 4.80 -3.17 -12.78
N ARG A 64 4.14 -2.11 -13.27
CA ARG A 64 2.69 -1.88 -13.02
C ARG A 64 1.83 -3.11 -13.36
N ILE A 65 2.17 -3.81 -14.44
CA ILE A 65 1.46 -5.03 -14.88
C ILE A 65 1.56 -6.12 -13.81
N THR A 66 2.68 -6.24 -13.10
CA THR A 66 2.89 -7.19 -12.01
C THR A 66 1.93 -6.92 -10.85
N VAL A 67 1.81 -5.66 -10.43
CA VAL A 67 0.84 -5.24 -9.39
C VAL A 67 -0.60 -5.54 -9.83
N SER A 68 -0.94 -5.26 -11.09
CA SER A 68 -2.27 -5.58 -11.64
C SER A 68 -2.56 -7.08 -11.67
N ALA A 69 -1.55 -7.93 -11.92
CA ALA A 69 -1.70 -9.38 -11.87
C ALA A 69 -1.92 -9.89 -10.44
N TRP A 70 -1.22 -9.32 -9.45
CA TRP A 70 -1.40 -9.65 -8.03
C TRP A 70 -2.79 -9.26 -7.51
N GLU A 71 -3.30 -8.09 -7.88
CA GLU A 71 -4.64 -7.63 -7.48
C GLU A 71 -5.78 -8.38 -8.17
N ARG A 72 -5.49 -9.08 -9.27
CA ARG A 72 -6.43 -9.97 -9.95
C ARG A 72 -6.30 -11.43 -9.51
N GLY A 73 -5.35 -11.74 -8.62
CA GLY A 73 -5.06 -13.11 -8.20
C GLY A 73 -4.55 -14.01 -9.32
N GLN A 74 -3.94 -13.45 -10.37
CA GLN A 74 -3.35 -14.26 -11.45
C GLN A 74 -2.10 -15.01 -10.99
N TYR A 75 -1.32 -14.38 -10.12
CA TYR A 75 -0.21 -14.96 -9.40
C TYR A 75 0.10 -14.06 -8.20
N ASP A 76 0.87 -14.58 -7.24
CA ASP A 76 1.23 -13.86 -6.02
C ASP A 76 2.65 -13.28 -6.07
N PRO A 77 2.95 -12.23 -5.29
CA PRO A 77 4.32 -11.79 -5.07
C PRO A 77 5.12 -12.91 -4.39
N THR A 78 6.36 -13.11 -4.83
CA THR A 78 7.26 -14.14 -4.29
C THR A 78 8.59 -13.55 -3.87
N GLY A 79 9.31 -14.28 -3.00
CA GLY A 79 10.63 -13.89 -2.50
C GLY A 79 10.64 -12.48 -1.92
N LYS A 80 11.65 -11.68 -2.30
CA LYS A 80 11.82 -10.33 -1.79
C LYS A 80 10.63 -9.39 -2.06
N SER A 81 9.97 -9.53 -3.21
CA SER A 81 8.82 -8.69 -3.53
C SER A 81 7.61 -9.01 -2.65
N ARG A 82 7.49 -10.25 -2.15
CA ARG A 82 6.46 -10.63 -1.17
C ARG A 82 6.68 -9.93 0.15
N ASP A 83 7.91 -9.95 0.64
CA ASP A 83 8.27 -9.36 1.93
C ASP A 83 8.08 -7.84 1.90
N ASP A 84 8.62 -7.17 0.88
CA ASP A 84 8.45 -5.72 0.68
C ASP A 84 6.96 -5.36 0.53
N TYR A 85 6.17 -6.22 -0.14
CA TYR A 85 4.72 -6.03 -0.28
C TYR A 85 3.96 -6.16 1.03
N LEU A 86 4.22 -7.22 1.82
CA LEU A 86 3.54 -7.47 3.10
C LEU A 86 3.81 -6.34 4.09
N VAL A 87 5.05 -5.86 4.17
CA VAL A 87 5.41 -4.77 5.07
C VAL A 87 4.71 -3.46 4.67
N LEU A 88 4.73 -3.11 3.38
CA LEU A 88 4.01 -1.93 2.88
C LEU A 88 2.49 -2.07 3.09
N PHE A 89 1.96 -3.27 2.89
CA PHE A 89 0.53 -3.54 3.05
C PHE A 89 0.08 -3.45 4.51
N ALA A 90 0.87 -3.99 5.45
CA ALA A 90 0.62 -3.85 6.88
C ALA A 90 0.65 -2.38 7.31
N HIS A 91 1.60 -1.60 6.78
CA HIS A 91 1.64 -0.15 7.00
C HIS A 91 0.39 0.53 6.44
N MET A 92 0.02 0.30 5.18
CA MET A 92 -1.21 0.88 4.61
C MET A 92 -2.46 0.50 5.42
N LYS A 93 -2.58 -0.77 5.88
CA LYS A 93 -3.70 -1.21 6.73
C LYS A 93 -3.72 -0.51 8.08
N LYS A 94 -2.55 -0.20 8.64
CA LYS A 94 -2.42 0.56 9.88
C LYS A 94 -2.90 1.99 9.68
N GLU A 95 -2.40 2.70 8.67
CA GLU A 95 -2.76 4.11 8.44
C GLU A 95 -4.25 4.29 8.13
N ILE A 96 -4.83 3.45 7.26
CA ILE A 96 -6.28 3.50 6.99
C ILE A 96 -7.14 2.99 8.16
N GLY A 97 -6.54 2.22 9.08
CA GLY A 97 -7.21 1.62 10.24
C GLY A 97 -7.14 2.52 11.49
N GLU A 98 -6.10 3.34 11.62
CA GLU A 98 -5.94 4.35 12.67
C GLU A 98 -6.82 5.58 12.40
N GLU A 99 -7.16 5.90 11.15
CA GLU A 99 -8.20 6.89 10.82
C GLU A 99 -9.65 6.39 11.06
N GLY A 100 -9.85 5.09 11.31
CA GLY A 100 -11.16 4.49 11.56
C GLY A 100 -11.45 4.13 13.03
N ALA A 101 -10.54 4.46 13.95
CA ALA A 101 -10.59 4.03 15.35
C ALA A 101 -10.75 5.19 16.36
N GLU A 102 -11.44 6.26 15.97
CA GLU A 102 -12.03 7.21 16.91
C GLU A 102 -13.52 7.40 16.58
N ALA A 103 -14.36 6.56 17.18
CA ALA A 103 -15.80 6.80 17.43
C ALA A 103 -16.33 5.77 18.44
#